data_AF-A0A958KQI7-F1
#
_entry.id   AF-A0A958KQI7-F1
#
_cell.length_a   1.000
_cell.length_b   1.000
_cell.length_c   1.000
_cell.angle_alpha   90.00
_cell.angle_beta   90.00
_cell.angle_gamma   90.00
#
_symmetry.space_group_name_H-M   'P 1'
#
loop_
_entity.id
_entity.type
_entity.pdbx_description
1 polymer ?
#
loop_
_entity_poly.entity_id
_entity_poly.type
_entity_poly.pdbx_seq_one_letter_code
_entity_poly.pdbx_strand_id
1 'polypeptide(L)'
;MKKLVVLLTLLFAVNASAENLQDTVELMRSDLRTEKKEIIAASMNLSSEESAKFWPLYQKFEMEMVKIGDRQLKLIDDYGKTFQSMNNKNASDLTKRALEIQEDQFEARRNFTSTLQKEINPVIAARFLQIESQITRLVNAQIASQVPLVRMPMKKQG
;
A
#
# COMPACT_ATOMS: atom_id res chain seq x y z
N MET A 1 -0.03 -15.84 8.38
CA MET A 1 -0.39 -16.32 7.03
C MET A 1 -1.83 -16.80 6.92
N LYS A 2 -2.32 -17.70 7.80
CA LYS A 2 -3.75 -18.12 7.78
C LYS A 2 -4.72 -16.96 8.08
N LYS A 3 -4.34 -16.00 8.95
CA LYS A 3 -5.15 -14.81 9.26
C LYS A 3 -5.24 -13.81 8.09
N LEU A 4 -4.14 -13.61 7.35
CA LEU A 4 -4.07 -12.78 6.14
C LEU A 4 -5.05 -13.25 5.05
N VAL A 5 -5.33 -14.56 4.99
CA VAL A 5 -6.28 -15.15 4.03
C VAL A 5 -7.74 -15.02 4.52
N VAL A 6 -7.96 -14.99 5.84
CA VAL A 6 -9.28 -14.87 6.46
C VAL A 6 -9.82 -13.44 6.37
N LEU A 7 -8.97 -12.41 6.48
CA LEU A 7 -9.37 -11.02 6.22
C LEU A 7 -9.68 -10.79 4.73
N LEU A 8 -9.06 -11.58 3.83
CA LEU A 8 -9.19 -11.48 2.37
C LEU A 8 -10.50 -12.03 1.80
N THR A 9 -11.24 -12.86 2.55
CA THR A 9 -12.46 -13.54 2.06
C THR A 9 -13.77 -12.87 2.49
N LEU A 10 -13.71 -11.87 3.37
CA LEU A 10 -14.91 -11.18 3.91
C LEU A 10 -15.42 -10.02 3.03
N LEU A 11 -14.80 -9.76 1.88
CA LEU A 11 -15.23 -8.72 0.92
C LEU A 11 -16.52 -9.05 0.14
N PHE A 12 -17.13 -10.22 0.35
CA PHE A 12 -18.26 -10.69 -0.47
C PHE A 12 -19.67 -10.58 0.16
N ALA A 13 -19.84 -9.95 1.32
CA ALA A 13 -21.19 -9.77 1.88
C ALA A 13 -21.35 -8.52 2.73
N VAL A 14 -21.27 -7.33 2.13
CA VAL A 14 -21.86 -6.14 2.75
C VAL A 14 -22.59 -5.32 1.69
N ASN A 15 -23.92 -5.35 1.75
CA ASN A 15 -24.76 -4.32 1.15
C ASN A 15 -24.58 -3.03 1.95
N ALA A 16 -23.44 -2.36 1.79
CA ALA A 16 -23.18 -1.06 2.39
C ALA A 16 -23.58 0.03 1.41
N SER A 17 -24.42 0.97 1.87
CA SER A 17 -24.58 2.27 1.23
C SER A 17 -23.21 2.96 1.08
N ALA A 18 -23.04 3.84 0.09
CA ALA A 18 -21.75 4.46 -0.25
C ALA A 18 -21.06 5.19 0.92
N GLU A 19 -21.84 5.72 1.88
CA GLU A 19 -21.33 6.36 3.11
C GLU A 19 -20.68 5.33 4.06
N ASN A 20 -21.26 4.13 4.17
CA ASN A 20 -20.70 3.03 4.95
C ASN A 20 -19.48 2.37 4.28
N LEU A 21 -19.32 2.51 2.96
CA LEU A 21 -18.23 1.88 2.22
C LEU A 21 -16.88 2.54 2.50
N GLN A 22 -16.83 3.88 2.58
CA GLN A 22 -15.60 4.62 2.87
C GLN A 22 -15.05 4.27 4.26
N ASP A 23 -15.93 4.24 5.27
CA ASP A 23 -15.60 3.86 6.65
C ASP A 23 -15.17 2.40 6.75
N THR A 24 -15.85 1.51 6.02
CA THR A 24 -15.47 0.09 5.95
C THR A 24 -14.06 -0.08 5.34
N VAL A 25 -13.75 0.64 4.27
CA VAL A 25 -12.42 0.61 3.64
C VAL A 25 -11.36 1.12 4.59
N GLU A 26 -11.60 2.21 5.33
CA GLU A 26 -10.62 2.72 6.29
C GLU A 26 -10.41 1.77 7.47
N LEU A 27 -11.48 1.12 7.96
CA LEU A 27 -11.37 0.08 8.98
C LEU A 27 -10.46 -1.07 8.51
N MET A 28 -10.71 -1.61 7.32
CA MET A 28 -9.88 -2.67 6.73
C MET A 28 -8.41 -2.24 6.58
N ARG A 29 -8.17 -0.99 6.14
CA ARG A 29 -6.80 -0.46 6.05
C ARG A 29 -6.15 -0.34 7.42
N SER A 30 -6.91 0.06 8.44
CA SER A 30 -6.43 0.12 9.82
C SER A 30 -6.05 -1.25 10.37
N ASP A 31 -6.86 -2.27 10.09
CA ASP A 31 -6.57 -3.64 10.47
C ASP A 31 -5.30 -4.15 9.79
N LEU A 32 -5.15 -3.92 8.48
CA LEU A 32 -3.94 -4.27 7.74
C LEU A 32 -2.68 -3.58 8.29
N ARG A 33 -2.78 -2.31 8.70
CA ARG A 33 -1.66 -1.59 9.35
C ARG A 33 -1.30 -2.21 10.70
N THR A 34 -2.30 -2.61 11.47
CA THR A 34 -2.10 -3.31 12.75
C THR A 34 -1.40 -4.64 12.53
N GLU A 35 -1.90 -5.48 11.60
CA GLU A 35 -1.27 -6.75 11.26
C GLU A 35 0.17 -6.57 10.75
N LYS A 36 0.40 -5.58 9.89
CA LYS A 36 1.75 -5.24 9.40
C LYS A 36 2.68 -4.92 10.57
N LYS A 37 2.24 -4.09 11.51
CA LYS A 37 3.01 -3.71 12.70
C LYS A 37 3.35 -4.93 13.55
N GLU A 38 2.41 -5.84 13.76
CA GLU A 38 2.64 -7.10 14.48
C GLU A 38 3.67 -7.99 13.78
N ILE A 39 3.59 -8.13 12.45
CA ILE A 39 4.56 -8.89 11.67
C ILE A 39 5.96 -8.30 11.82
N ILE A 40 6.09 -6.97 11.72
CA ILE A 40 7.38 -6.29 11.87
C ILE A 40 7.91 -6.49 13.29
N ALA A 41 7.08 -6.29 14.32
CA ALA A 41 7.48 -6.51 15.71
C ALA A 41 8.01 -7.93 15.95
N ALA A 42 7.29 -8.94 15.47
CA ALA A 42 7.65 -10.35 15.62
C ALA A 42 8.87 -10.75 14.77
N SER A 43 9.08 -10.10 13.62
CA SER A 43 10.10 -10.49 12.66
C SER A 43 11.43 -9.77 12.85
N MET A 44 11.46 -8.59 13.46
CA MET A 44 12.67 -7.76 13.55
C MET A 44 13.65 -8.25 14.63
N ASN A 45 13.16 -8.91 15.70
CA ASN A 45 13.99 -9.40 16.82
C ASN A 45 14.91 -8.31 17.42
N LEU A 46 14.33 -7.14 17.69
CA LEU A 46 15.03 -5.99 18.24
C LEU A 46 15.27 -6.16 19.75
N SER A 47 16.43 -5.73 20.23
CA SER A 47 16.64 -5.49 21.66
C SER A 47 15.76 -4.35 22.17
N SER A 48 15.69 -4.19 23.49
CA SER A 48 14.94 -3.08 24.11
C SER A 48 15.48 -1.71 23.69
N GLU A 49 16.80 -1.55 23.56
CA GLU A 49 17.40 -0.29 23.13
C GLU A 49 17.10 0.01 21.65
N GLU A 50 17.26 -0.99 20.78
CA GLU A 50 16.96 -0.83 19.34
C GLU A 50 15.47 -0.56 19.12
N SER A 51 14.60 -1.23 19.86
CA SER A 51 13.14 -0.99 19.81
C SER A 51 12.79 0.45 20.18
N ALA A 52 13.41 1.00 21.22
CA ALA A 52 13.16 2.38 21.67
C ALA A 52 13.51 3.42 20.58
N LYS A 53 14.53 3.14 19.75
CA LYS A 53 14.90 3.98 18.60
C LYS A 53 14.03 3.69 17.37
N PHE A 54 13.71 2.43 17.11
CA PHE A 54 13.00 1.98 15.90
C PHE A 54 11.56 2.49 15.84
N TRP A 55 10.78 2.30 16.91
CA TRP A 55 9.34 2.55 16.86
C TRP A 55 8.94 4.01 16.57
N PRO A 56 9.60 5.03 17.14
CA PRO A 56 9.33 6.43 16.79
C PRO A 56 9.63 6.76 15.32
N LEU A 57 10.69 6.16 14.75
CA LEU A 57 11.03 6.34 13.34
C LEU A 57 10.04 5.62 12.43
N TYR A 58 9.66 4.40 12.79
CA TYR A 58 8.65 3.61 12.08
C TYR A 58 7.30 4.32 12.07
N GLN A 59 6.88 4.94 13.17
CA GLN A 59 5.62 5.70 13.22
C GLN A 59 5.61 6.86 12.21
N LYS A 60 6.72 7.57 12.04
CA LYS A 60 6.84 8.64 11.05
C LYS A 60 6.72 8.10 9.62
N PHE A 61 7.43 7.01 9.34
CA PHE A 61 7.33 6.31 8.06
C PHE A 61 5.90 5.83 7.78
N GLU A 62 5.22 5.22 8.75
CA GLU A 62 3.84 4.75 8.57
C GLU A 62 2.86 5.90 8.32
N MET A 63 3.01 7.04 8.99
CA MET A 63 2.17 8.22 8.72
C MET A 63 2.36 8.75 7.29
N GLU A 64 3.57 8.68 6.75
CA GLU A 64 3.84 9.02 5.35
C GLU A 64 3.18 8.01 4.40
N MET A 65 3.33 6.71 4.68
CA MET A 65 2.71 5.64 3.91
C MET A 65 1.18 5.70 3.91
N VAL A 66 0.55 6.13 5.00
CA VAL A 66 -0.91 6.35 5.07
C VAL A 66 -1.33 7.40 4.04
N LYS A 67 -0.67 8.56 4.02
CA LYS A 67 -0.97 9.64 3.07
C LYS A 67 -0.78 9.20 1.61
N ILE A 68 0.27 8.43 1.35
CA ILE A 68 0.51 7.86 0.02
C ILE A 68 -0.59 6.86 -0.34
N GLY A 69 -1.01 6.02 0.61
CA GLY A 69 -2.11 5.07 0.45
C GLY A 69 -3.46 5.75 0.17
N ASP A 70 -3.73 6.91 0.77
CA ASP A 70 -4.96 7.68 0.49
C ASP A 70 -5.00 8.14 -0.97
N ARG A 71 -3.86 8.59 -1.50
CA ARG A 71 -3.74 8.96 -2.93
C ARG A 71 -3.90 7.74 -3.84
N GLN A 72 -3.39 6.58 -3.44
CA GLN A 72 -3.55 5.33 -4.18
C GLN A 72 -5.01 4.87 -4.22
N LEU A 73 -5.72 4.94 -3.09
CA LEU A 73 -7.14 4.63 -3.02
C LEU A 73 -7.94 5.56 -3.94
N LYS A 74 -7.67 6.86 -3.88
CA LYS A 74 -8.31 7.84 -4.76
C LYS A 74 -8.01 7.59 -6.24
N LEU A 75 -6.77 7.20 -6.58
CA LEU A 75 -6.42 6.83 -7.95
C LEU A 75 -7.25 5.65 -8.47
N ILE A 76 -7.42 4.61 -7.63
CA ILE A 76 -8.21 3.42 -7.98
C ILE A 76 -9.70 3.77 -8.15
N ASP A 77 -10.24 4.62 -7.27
CA ASP A 77 -11.62 5.13 -7.38
C ASP A 77 -11.83 5.96 -8.66
N ASP A 78 -10.93 6.92 -8.94
CA ASP A 78 -10.97 7.74 -10.16
C ASP A 78 -10.84 6.87 -11.43
N TYR A 79 -10.03 5.80 -11.37
CA TYR A 79 -9.93 4.81 -12.45
C TYR A 79 -11.25 4.06 -12.66
N GLY A 80 -11.87 3.56 -11.59
CA GLY A 80 -13.15 2.86 -11.65
C GLY A 80 -14.25 3.72 -12.28
N LYS A 81 -14.32 4.99 -11.88
CA LYS A 81 -15.27 5.98 -12.42
C LYS A 81 -15.06 6.30 -13.89
N THR A 82 -13.82 6.24 -14.38
CA THR A 82 -13.46 6.56 -15.77
C THR A 82 -13.31 5.33 -16.67
N PHE A 83 -13.44 4.12 -16.11
CA PHE A 83 -13.13 2.86 -16.79
C PHE A 83 -13.89 2.65 -18.11
N GLN A 84 -15.19 2.96 -18.14
CA GLN A 84 -16.03 2.79 -19.34
C GLN A 84 -15.84 3.91 -20.37
N SER A 85 -15.39 5.09 -19.93
CA SER A 85 -15.29 6.30 -20.74
C SER A 85 -13.85 6.80 -20.86
N MET A 86 -12.90 5.87 -20.85
CA MET A 86 -11.47 6.18 -20.87
C MET A 86 -11.12 6.96 -22.14
N ASN A 87 -10.38 8.06 -21.97
CA ASN A 87 -9.88 8.89 -23.07
C ASN A 87 -8.39 9.24 -22.82
N ASN A 88 -7.73 9.80 -23.84
CA ASN A 88 -6.29 10.10 -23.76
C ASN A 88 -5.92 11.02 -22.58
N LYS A 89 -6.78 12.00 -22.26
CA LYS A 89 -6.52 12.94 -21.16
C LYS A 89 -6.54 12.23 -19.82
N ASN A 90 -7.59 11.45 -19.54
CA ASN A 90 -7.71 10.74 -18.26
C ASN A 90 -6.68 9.61 -18.17
N ALA A 91 -6.40 8.90 -19.26
CA ALA A 91 -5.34 7.89 -19.30
C ALA A 91 -3.97 8.49 -18.95
N SER A 92 -3.64 9.67 -19.51
CA SER A 92 -2.38 10.37 -19.20
C SER A 92 -2.32 10.83 -17.74
N ASP A 93 -3.39 11.42 -17.20
CA ASP A 93 -3.46 11.85 -15.79
C ASP A 93 -3.30 10.68 -14.81
N LEU A 94 -4.07 9.62 -15.01
CA LEU A 94 -4.04 8.43 -14.16
C LEU A 94 -2.66 7.76 -14.20
N THR A 95 -2.04 7.68 -15.38
CA THR A 95 -0.69 7.12 -15.53
C THR A 95 0.33 7.96 -14.78
N LYS A 96 0.28 9.30 -14.93
CA LYS A 96 1.19 10.21 -14.23
C LYS A 96 1.08 10.03 -12.72
N ARG A 97 -0.14 10.11 -12.17
CA ARG A 97 -0.40 9.94 -10.73
C ARG A 97 0.01 8.57 -10.22
N ALA A 98 -0.18 7.51 -11.01
CA ALA A 98 0.26 6.16 -10.65
C ALA A 98 1.78 6.09 -10.48
N LEU A 99 2.53 6.70 -11.40
CA LEU A 99 4.00 6.75 -11.35
C LEU A 99 4.49 7.59 -10.17
N GLU A 100 3.90 8.77 -9.94
CA GLU A 100 4.23 9.63 -8.78
C GLU A 100 4.01 8.89 -7.46
N ILE A 101 2.91 8.15 -7.32
CA ILE A 101 2.65 7.34 -6.12
C ILE A 101 3.71 6.24 -5.96
N GLN A 102 4.10 5.55 -7.03
CA GLN A 102 5.14 4.52 -6.97
C GLN A 102 6.49 5.09 -6.56
N GLU A 103 6.84 6.27 -7.10
CA GLU A 103 8.06 7.00 -6.75
C GLU A 103 8.06 7.41 -5.28
N ASP A 104 6.96 8.02 -4.80
CA ASP A 104 6.84 8.44 -3.39
C ASP A 104 6.91 7.24 -2.43
N GLN A 105 6.30 6.10 -2.78
CA GLN A 105 6.43 4.87 -1.99
C GLN A 105 7.88 4.38 -1.94
N PHE A 106 8.60 4.46 -3.06
CA PHE A 106 10.00 4.06 -3.12
C PHE A 106 10.87 4.99 -2.27
N GLU A 107 10.71 6.30 -2.42
CA GLU A 107 11.48 7.30 -1.68
C GLU A 107 11.18 7.23 -0.17
N ALA A 108 9.93 7.05 0.26
CA ALA A 108 9.60 6.85 1.67
C ALA A 108 10.36 5.65 2.27
N ARG A 109 10.35 4.50 1.56
CA ARG A 109 11.10 3.29 1.99
C ARG A 109 12.61 3.51 1.98
N ARG A 110 13.12 4.19 0.96
CA ARG A 110 14.55 4.51 0.82
C ARG A 110 15.03 5.40 1.95
N ASN A 111 14.31 6.48 2.23
CA ASN A 111 14.61 7.44 3.28
C ASN A 111 14.58 6.77 4.64
N PHE A 112 13.52 6.00 4.95
CA PHE A 112 13.43 5.30 6.22
C PHE A 112 14.55 4.25 6.38
N THR A 113 14.86 3.49 5.33
CA THR A 113 15.99 2.54 5.36
C THR A 113 17.32 3.27 5.62
N SER A 114 17.56 4.41 4.97
CA SER A 114 18.76 5.22 5.22
C SER A 114 18.83 5.76 6.65
N THR A 115 17.69 6.20 7.20
CA THR A 115 17.61 6.61 8.61
C THR A 115 17.93 5.45 9.55
N LEU A 116 17.39 4.25 9.32
CA LEU A 116 17.69 3.07 10.14
C LEU A 116 19.18 2.70 10.10
N GLN A 117 19.83 2.82 8.93
CA GLN A 117 21.27 2.55 8.79
C GLN A 117 22.10 3.50 9.67
N LYS A 118 21.70 4.78 9.75
CA LYS A 118 22.41 5.83 10.48
C LYS A 118 22.13 5.78 11.99
N GLU A 119 20.86 5.65 12.37
CA GLU A 119 20.40 5.82 13.75
C GLU A 119 20.44 4.53 14.58
N ILE A 120 20.43 3.36 13.93
CA ILE A 120 20.40 2.06 14.62
C ILE A 120 21.56 1.19 14.16
N ASN A 121 21.44 0.51 13.02
CA ASN A 121 22.55 -0.15 12.33
C ASN A 121 22.12 -0.65 10.94
N PRO A 122 23.07 -0.93 10.03
CA PRO A 122 22.76 -1.42 8.69
C PRO A 122 22.07 -2.78 8.60
N VAL A 123 22.27 -3.68 9.56
CA VAL A 123 21.67 -5.03 9.56
C VAL A 123 20.16 -4.93 9.83
N ILE A 124 19.77 -4.10 10.81
CA ILE A 124 18.37 -3.78 11.11
C ILE A 124 17.70 -3.13 9.91
N ALA A 125 18.35 -2.17 9.27
CA ALA A 125 17.81 -1.52 8.07
C ALA A 125 17.56 -2.52 6.94
N ALA A 126 18.51 -3.42 6.67
CA ALA A 126 18.37 -4.46 5.65
C ALA A 126 17.22 -5.43 5.98
N ARG A 127 17.12 -5.87 7.24
CA ARG A 127 16.06 -6.78 7.70
C ARG A 127 14.68 -6.14 7.57
N PHE A 128 14.55 -4.89 8.00
CA PHE A 128 13.31 -4.12 7.80
C PHE A 128 12.93 -4.06 6.33
N LEU A 129 13.85 -3.66 5.45
CA LEU A 129 13.58 -3.53 4.02
C LEU A 129 13.13 -4.85 3.39
N GLN A 130 13.72 -5.98 3.79
CA GLN A 130 13.31 -7.31 3.32
C GLN A 130 11.85 -7.61 3.71
N ILE A 131 11.49 -7.41 4.98
CA ILE A 131 10.14 -7.65 5.50
C ILE A 131 9.13 -6.72 4.81
N GLU A 132 9.41 -5.41 4.78
CA GLU A 132 8.56 -4.39 4.18
C GLU A 132 8.30 -4.66 2.70
N SER A 133 9.35 -5.05 1.97
CA SER A 133 9.24 -5.36 0.55
C SER A 133 8.41 -6.61 0.30
N GLN A 134 8.48 -7.62 1.16
CA GLN A 134 7.63 -8.82 1.05
C GLN A 134 6.16 -8.48 1.26
N ILE A 135 5.85 -7.73 2.31
CA ILE A 135 4.48 -7.27 2.60
C ILE A 135 3.94 -6.43 1.44
N THR A 136 4.72 -5.44 0.99
CA THR A 136 4.34 -4.56 -0.13
C THR A 136 4.05 -5.35 -1.41
N ARG A 137 4.86 -6.36 -1.75
CA ARG A 137 4.62 -7.21 -2.93
C ARG A 137 3.30 -7.96 -2.86
N LEU A 138 2.95 -8.50 -1.69
CA LEU A 138 1.69 -9.21 -1.49
C LEU A 138 0.48 -8.27 -1.61
N VAL A 139 0.55 -7.10 -0.98
CA VAL A 139 -0.49 -6.07 -1.09
C VAL A 139 -0.67 -5.61 -2.54
N ASN A 140 0.42 -5.34 -3.24
CA ASN A 140 0.37 -4.91 -4.63
C ASN A 140 -0.18 -5.99 -5.57
N ALA A 141 0.18 -7.26 -5.35
CA ALA A 141 -0.39 -8.37 -6.11
C ALA A 141 -1.90 -8.49 -5.89
N GLN A 142 -2.36 -8.31 -4.64
CA GLN A 142 -3.79 -8.31 -4.33
C GLN A 142 -4.52 -7.16 -5.03
N ILE A 143 -3.99 -5.93 -4.96
CA ILE A 143 -4.58 -4.78 -5.66
C ILE A 143 -4.64 -5.05 -7.18
N ALA A 144 -3.54 -5.51 -7.77
CA ALA A 144 -3.47 -5.81 -9.19
C ALA A 144 -4.49 -6.88 -9.64
N SER A 145 -4.84 -7.83 -8.76
CA SER A 145 -5.89 -8.83 -9.05
C SER A 145 -7.30 -8.24 -9.15
N GLN A 146 -7.53 -7.06 -8.58
CA GLN A 146 -8.85 -6.41 -8.52
C GLN A 146 -9.01 -5.27 -9.54
N VAL A 147 -7.89 -4.73 -10.03
CA VAL A 147 -7.91 -3.60 -10.97
C VAL A 147 -7.82 -4.13 -12.41
N PRO A 148 -8.91 -4.05 -13.21
CA PRO A 148 -8.88 -4.51 -14.60
C PRO A 148 -7.95 -3.64 -15.45
N LEU A 149 -7.38 -4.20 -16.52
CA LEU A 149 -6.58 -3.44 -17.48
C LEU A 149 -7.42 -2.42 -18.25
N VAL A 150 -6.80 -1.30 -18.63
CA VAL A 150 -7.41 -0.29 -19.50
C VAL A 150 -7.90 -0.94 -20.79
N ARG A 151 -9.12 -0.63 -21.21
CA ARG A 151 -9.67 -1.12 -22.49
C ARG A 151 -8.93 -0.46 -23.65
N MET A 152 -8.48 -1.30 -24.59
CA MET A 152 -7.94 -0.81 -25.86
C MET A 152 -9.08 -0.30 -26.75
N PRO A 153 -8.87 0.80 -27.51
CA PRO A 153 -9.81 1.16 -28.56
C PRO A 153 -9.92 0.04 -29.59
N MET A 154 -11.13 -0.23 -30.10
CA MET A 154 -11.32 -1.26 -31.13
C MET A 154 -10.46 -0.92 -32.35
N LYS A 155 -9.51 -1.80 -32.69
CA LYS A 155 -8.79 -1.72 -33.95
C LYS A 155 -9.79 -2.01 -35.07
N LYS A 156 -10.04 -1.06 -35.96
CA LYS A 156 -10.79 -1.36 -37.20
C LYS A 156 -10.01 -2.46 -37.94
N GLN A 157 -10.62 -3.63 -38.10
CA GLN A 157 -10.08 -4.64 -39.00
C GLN A 157 -10.17 -4.04 -40.41
N GLY A 158 -9.01 -3.84 -41.03
CA GLY A 158 -8.90 -3.45 -42.44
C GLY A 158 -9.07 -4.64 -43.34
#